data_AF-A0A261KRU5-F1
#
_entry.id   AF-A0A261KRU5-F1
#
_cell.length_a   1.000
_cell.length_b   1.000
_cell.length_c   1.000
_cell.angle_alpha   90.00
_cell.angle_beta   90.00
_cell.angle_gamma   90.00
#
_symmetry.space_group_name_H-M   'P 1'
#
loop_
_entity.id
_entity.type
_entity.pdbx_description
1 polymer ?
#
loop_
_entity_poly.entity_id
_entity_poly.type
_entity_poly.pdbx_seq_one_letter_code
_entity_poly.pdbx_strand_id
1 'polypeptide(L)' 'MTLTWELTNADELFDAFYQGTPRTGGLLRNQTDANIADIKDAIRQTSQPYFDKNKLVLPMSALVASGTKL' A
#
# COMPACT_ATOMS: atom_id res chain seq x y z
N MET A 1 11.31 -2.22 18.04
CA MET A 1 11.55 -2.03 16.60
C MET A 1 10.18 -1.95 15.94
N THR A 2 9.84 -0.83 15.31
CA THR A 2 8.53 -0.65 14.67
C THR A 2 8.50 -1.47 13.39
N LEU A 3 7.46 -2.26 13.18
CA LEU A 3 7.25 -2.95 11.90
C LEU A 3 6.89 -1.93 10.83
N THR A 4 7.63 -1.95 9.73
CA THR A 4 7.48 -1.01 8.61
C THR A 4 7.39 -1.78 7.31
N TRP A 5 6.64 -1.22 6.38
CA TRP A 5 6.63 -1.65 4.99
C TRP A 5 7.46 -0.67 4.16
N GLU A 6 8.55 -1.16 3.60
CA GLU A 6 9.44 -0.38 2.73
C GLU A 6 9.12 -0.63 1.27
N LEU A 7 8.95 0.45 0.52
CA LEU A 7 8.69 0.47 -0.91
C LEU A 7 9.69 1.39 -1.61
N THR A 8 10.08 1.05 -2.82
CA THR A 8 11.03 1.85 -3.61
C THR A 8 10.44 3.21 -3.99
N ASN A 9 9.11 3.27 -4.19
CA ASN A 9 8.39 4.49 -4.54
C ASN A 9 6.88 4.34 -4.23
N ALA A 10 6.12 5.42 -4.46
CA ALA A 10 4.68 5.45 -4.21
C ALA A 10 3.86 4.59 -5.20
N ASP A 11 4.38 4.32 -6.40
CA ASP A 11 3.66 3.51 -7.40
C ASP A 11 3.63 2.03 -6.98
N GLU A 12 4.65 1.54 -6.29
CA GLU A 12 4.64 0.19 -5.72
C GLU A 12 3.52 0.01 -4.68
N LEU A 13 3.10 1.07 -3.99
CA LEU A 13 1.95 1.01 -3.07
C LEU A 13 0.65 0.75 -3.84
N PHE A 14 0.46 1.46 -4.96
CA PHE A 14 -0.68 1.21 -5.84
C PHE A 14 -0.64 -0.22 -6.37
N ASP A 15 0.50 -0.67 -6.89
CA ASP A 15 0.64 -2.00 -7.48
C ASP A 15 0.36 -3.11 -6.46
N ALA A 16 0.81 -2.94 -5.21
CA ALA A 16 0.53 -3.88 -4.14
C ALA A 16 -0.97 -4.00 -3.83
N PHE A 17 -1.72 -2.89 -3.83
CA PHE A 17 -3.19 -2.96 -3.68
C PHE A 17 -3.87 -3.51 -4.94
N TYR A 18 -3.43 -3.08 -6.12
CA TYR A 18 -3.99 -3.45 -7.40
C TYR A 18 -3.86 -4.96 -7.66
N GLN A 19 -2.69 -5.55 -7.39
CA GLN A 19 -2.41 -6.97 -7.62
C GLN A 19 -2.66 -7.85 -6.39
N GLY A 20 -2.34 -7.36 -5.19
CA GLY A 20 -2.25 -8.18 -3.99
C GLY A 20 -3.54 -8.35 -3.19
N THR A 21 -4.62 -7.67 -3.56
CA THR A 21 -5.87 -7.69 -2.78
C THR A 21 -7.09 -8.10 -3.62
N PRO A 22 -7.90 -9.08 -3.16
CA PRO A 22 -9.08 -9.50 -3.90
C PRO A 22 -10.14 -8.39 -4.03
N ARG A 23 -10.41 -7.65 -2.93
CA ARG A 23 -11.45 -6.62 -2.90
C ARG A 23 -10.96 -5.27 -3.44
N THR A 24 -9.92 -4.69 -2.84
CA THR A 24 -9.41 -3.38 -3.27
C THR A 24 -8.87 -3.44 -4.69
N GLY A 25 -8.10 -4.48 -5.04
CA GLY A 25 -7.63 -4.69 -6.40
C GLY A 25 -8.78 -4.89 -7.39
N GLY A 26 -9.86 -5.56 -6.99
CA GLY A 26 -11.08 -5.68 -7.80
C GLY A 26 -11.74 -4.33 -8.08
N LEU A 27 -11.86 -3.47 -7.06
CA LEU A 27 -12.40 -2.10 -7.22
C LEU A 27 -11.53 -1.23 -8.11
N LEU A 28 -10.20 -1.35 -8.00
CA LEU A 28 -9.25 -0.61 -8.83
C LEU A 28 -9.30 -1.07 -10.29
N ARG A 29 -9.36 -2.39 -10.56
CA ARG A 29 -9.48 -2.93 -11.92
C ARG A 29 -10.76 -2.54 -12.65
N ASN A 30 -11.79 -2.12 -11.92
CA ASN A 30 -13.05 -1.63 -12.50
C ASN A 30 -13.05 -0.13 -12.81
N GLN A 31 -11.95 0.59 -12.57
CA GLN A 31 -11.82 2.02 -12.88
C GLN A 31 -11.43 2.24 -14.34
N THR A 32 -11.68 3.45 -14.84
CA THR A 32 -11.14 3.93 -16.12
C THR A 32 -9.65 4.28 -15.97
N ASP A 33 -8.91 4.34 -17.07
CA ASP A 33 -7.50 4.74 -17.05
C ASP A 33 -7.29 6.14 -16.46
N ALA A 34 -8.21 7.07 -16.73
CA ALA A 34 -8.19 8.42 -16.14
C ALA A 34 -8.32 8.37 -14.62
N ASN A 35 -9.29 7.60 -14.10
CA ASN A 35 -9.46 7.44 -12.65
C ASN A 35 -8.24 6.74 -12.02
N ILE A 36 -7.61 5.78 -12.71
CA ILE A 36 -6.37 5.16 -12.22
C ILE A 36 -5.23 6.17 -12.13
N ALA A 37 -5.08 7.05 -13.12
CA ALA A 37 -4.08 8.12 -13.07
C ALA A 37 -4.31 9.05 -11.88
N ASP A 38 -5.55 9.50 -11.67
CA ASP A 38 -5.93 10.35 -10.53
C ASP A 38 -5.66 9.66 -9.18
N ILE A 39 -5.96 8.37 -9.07
CA ILE A 39 -5.67 7.57 -7.87
C ILE A 39 -4.16 7.48 -7.62
N LYS A 40 -3.36 7.23 -8.65
CA LYS A 40 -1.89 7.18 -8.52
C LYS A 40 -1.34 8.52 -8.05
N ASP A 41 -1.84 9.63 -8.59
CA ASP A 41 -1.43 10.97 -8.15
C ASP A 41 -1.85 11.26 -6.71
N ALA A 42 -3.07 10.87 -6.31
CA ALA A 42 -3.51 10.98 -4.93
C ALA A 42 -2.63 10.15 -3.98
N ILE A 43 -2.24 8.93 -4.37
CA ILE A 43 -1.31 8.10 -3.60
C ILE A 43 0.06 8.77 -3.46
N ARG A 44 0.63 9.31 -4.56
CA ARG A 44 1.91 10.04 -4.54
C ARG A 44 1.89 11.24 -3.60
N GLN A 45 0.80 12.01 -3.61
CA GLN A 45 0.64 13.16 -2.72
C GLN A 45 0.46 12.74 -1.25
N THR A 46 -0.42 11.77 -1.00
CA THR A 46 -0.77 11.35 0.36
C THR A 46 0.39 10.63 1.05
N SER A 47 1.26 9.97 0.29
CA SER A 47 2.42 9.24 0.80
C SER A 47 3.64 10.13 1.10
N GLN A 48 3.65 11.41 0.68
CA GLN A 48 4.80 12.32 0.89
C GLN A 48 5.34 12.35 2.32
N PRO A 49 4.51 12.43 3.38
CA PRO A 49 5.01 12.49 4.75
C PRO A 49 5.75 11.23 5.21
N TYR A 50 5.62 10.12 4.47
CA TYR A 50 6.20 8.82 4.80
C TYR A 50 7.47 8.51 3.99
N PHE A 51 7.95 9.45 3.18
CA PHE A 51 9.24 9.28 2.52
C PHE A 51 10.40 9.48 3.50
N ASP A 52 11.30 8.50 3.51
CA ASP A 52 12.62 8.60 4.12
C ASP A 52 13.67 8.46 3.02
N LYS A 53 14.36 9.56 2.72
CA LYS A 53 15.30 9.69 1.61
C LYS A 53 14.64 9.31 0.28
N ASN A 54 14.97 8.14 -0.26
CA ASN A 54 14.53 7.66 -1.57
C ASN A 54 13.58 6.46 -1.48
N LYS A 55 12.99 6.23 -0.30
CA LYS A 55 12.06 5.12 -0.06
C LYS A 55 10.78 5.64 0.59
N LEU A 56 9.68 4.97 0.28
CA LEU A 56 8.43 5.13 1.00
C LEU A 56 8.41 4.13 2.17
N VAL A 57 8.31 4.62 3.40
CA VAL A 57 8.37 3.81 4.63
C VAL A 57 7.07 3.98 5.42
N LEU A 58 6.19 2.99 5.31
CA LEU A 58 4.87 3.00 5.96
C LEU A 58 4.91 2.26 7.30
N PRO A 59 4.44 2.86 8.41
CA PRO A 59 4.25 2.13 9.67
C PRO A 59 3.20 1.03 9.48
N MET A 60 3.56 -0.21 9.77
CA MET A 60 2.68 -1.38 9.60
C MET A 60 2.78 -2.27 10.83
N SER A 61 2.17 -1.82 11.93
CA SER A 61 2.08 -2.61 13.15
C SER A 61 1.31 -3.91 12.89
N ALA A 62 1.91 -5.04 13.23
CA ALA A 62 1.27 -6.35 13.19
C ALA A 62 1.36 -7.01 14.56
N LEU A 63 0.30 -7.74 14.91
CA LEU A 63 0.25 -8.60 16.09
C LEU A 63 0.24 -10.05 15.63
N VAL A 64 1.20 -10.84 16.09
CA VAL A 64 1.21 -12.29 15.87
C VAL A 64 0.45 -12.94 17.02
N ALA A 65 -0.58 -13.71 16.69
CA ALA A 65 -1.36 -14.49 17.66
C ALA A 65 -1.23 -15.98 17.34
N SER A 66 -1.07 -16.80 18.38
CA SER A 66 -1.02 -18.26 18.28
C SER A 66 -1.81 -18.89 19.41
N GLY A 67 -2.38 -20.08 19.18
CA GLY A 67 -3.09 -20.83 20.21
C GLY A 67 -3.05 -22.33 19.93
N THR A 68 -3.13 -23.12 21.00
CA THR A 68 -3.25 -24.57 20.92
C THR A 68 -4.69 -24.94 21.25
N LYS A 69 -5.35 -25.65 20.34
CA LYS A 69 -6.69 -26.19 20.60
C LYS A 69 -6.56 -27.35 21.58
N LEU A 70 -7.37 -27.33 22.65
CA LEU A 70 -7.55 -28.45 23.59
C LEU A 70 -8.52 -29.49 23.01
#